data_AF-A0A024UBC2-F1
#
_entry.id   AF-A0A024UBC2-F1
#
_cell.length_a   1.000
_cell.length_b   1.000
_cell.length_c   1.000
_cell.angle_alpha   90.00
_cell.angle_beta   90.00
_cell.angle_gamma   90.00
#
_symmetry.space_group_name_H-M   'P 1'
#
loop_
_entity.id
_entity.type
_entity.pdbx_description
1 polymer ?
#
loop_
_entity_poly.entity_id
_entity_poly.type
_entity_poly.pdbx_seq_one_letter_code
_entity_poly.pdbx_strand_id
1 'polypeptide(L)'
;MEDYMKREEAEAKKKTAKSVDLKKKEEEELQRVQKVVDDLNKKHYRAPVNDVQCSKEREACLQCYRESGTDVLKCKDVSDAFFRCAEAATTEYVKK
;
A
#
# COMPACT_ATOMS: atom_id res chain seq x y z
N MET A 1 55.82 -0.33 33.02
CA MET A 1 54.40 -0.07 33.36
C MET A 1 53.71 0.67 32.22
N GLU A 2 54.34 1.69 31.63
CA GLU A 2 53.80 2.46 30.49
C GLU A 2 53.53 1.64 29.22
N ASP A 3 54.42 0.71 28.82
CA ASP A 3 54.18 -0.18 27.67
C ASP A 3 52.98 -1.11 27.83
N TYR A 4 52.66 -1.49 29.08
CA TYR A 4 51.52 -2.34 29.38
C TYR A 4 50.21 -1.56 29.20
N MET A 5 50.15 -0.34 29.75
CA MET A 5 49.00 0.56 29.59
C MET A 5 48.75 0.90 28.12
N LYS A 6 49.81 1.11 27.33
CA LYS A 6 49.70 1.41 25.90
C LYS A 6 49.14 0.25 25.07
N ARG A 7 49.39 -1.00 25.47
CA ARG A 7 48.80 -2.21 24.83
C ARG A 7 47.33 -2.37 25.18
N GLU A 8 46.94 -2.14 26.43
CA GLU A 8 45.53 -2.19 26.83
C GLU A 8 44.70 -1.09 26.16
N GLU A 9 45.23 0.12 26.03
CA GLU A 9 44.58 1.19 25.26
C GLU A 9 44.43 0.84 23.77
N ALA A 10 45.43 0.19 23.17
CA ALA A 10 45.37 -0.25 21.78
C ALA A 10 44.32 -1.37 21.59
N GLU A 11 44.23 -2.32 22.52
CA GLU A 11 43.19 -3.35 22.51
C GLU A 11 41.79 -2.78 22.74
N ALA A 12 41.64 -1.82 23.66
CA ALA A 12 40.37 -1.13 23.90
C ALA A 12 39.90 -0.36 22.66
N LYS A 13 40.80 0.38 22.00
CA LYS A 13 40.53 1.08 20.72
C LYS A 13 40.16 0.12 19.59
N LYS A 14 40.79 -1.06 19.54
CA LYS A 14 40.47 -2.10 18.54
C LYS A 14 39.11 -2.75 18.80
N LYS A 15 38.74 -2.97 20.07
CA LYS A 15 37.43 -3.50 20.46
C LYS A 15 36.30 -2.51 20.18
N THR A 16 36.49 -1.22 20.46
CA THR A 16 35.51 -0.17 20.13
C THR A 16 35.39 0.05 18.63
N ALA A 17 36.49 0.07 17.87
CA ALA A 17 36.41 0.14 16.40
C ALA A 17 35.62 -1.04 15.81
N LYS A 18 35.87 -2.26 16.29
CA LYS A 18 35.14 -3.46 15.86
C LYS A 18 33.64 -3.40 16.20
N SER A 19 33.28 -2.86 17.36
CA SER A 19 31.86 -2.73 17.74
C SER A 19 31.12 -1.68 16.91
N VAL A 20 31.80 -0.58 16.55
CA VAL A 20 31.26 0.45 15.64
C VAL A 20 31.03 -0.13 14.24
N ASP A 21 31.98 -0.91 13.71
CA ASP A 21 31.84 -1.61 12.42
C ASP A 21 30.65 -2.60 12.42
N LEU A 22 30.45 -3.33 13.52
CA LEU A 22 29.33 -4.27 13.64
C LEU A 22 27.98 -3.56 13.67
N LYS A 23 27.87 -2.44 14.41
CA LYS A 23 26.65 -1.62 14.44
C LYS A 23 26.30 -1.06 13.06
N LYS A 24 27.31 -0.59 12.32
CA LYS A 24 27.10 -0.08 10.97
C LYS A 24 26.57 -1.17 10.03
N LYS A 25 27.12 -2.38 10.11
CA LYS A 25 26.63 -3.53 9.32
C LYS A 25 25.22 -3.94 9.71
N GLU A 26 24.88 -3.90 10.99
CA GLU A 26 23.54 -4.16 11.47
C GLU A 26 22.53 -3.16 10.89
N GLU A 27 22.86 -1.86 10.90
CA GLU A 27 22.02 -0.82 10.30
C GLU A 27 21.83 -1.01 8.78
N GLU A 28 22.90 -1.36 8.06
CA GLU A 28 22.85 -1.63 6.62
C GLU A 28 21.95 -2.84 6.29
N GLU A 29 22.04 -3.92 7.07
CA GLU A 29 21.22 -5.11 6.87
C GLU A 29 19.76 -4.87 7.29
N LEU A 30 19.49 -4.09 8.34
CA LEU A 30 18.13 -3.69 8.69
C LEU A 30 17.47 -2.88 7.56
N GLN A 31 18.20 -1.96 6.94
CA GLN A 31 17.69 -1.22 5.78
C GLN A 31 17.39 -2.13 4.58
N ARG A 32 18.24 -3.14 4.33
CA ARG A 32 18.01 -4.13 3.28
C ARG A 32 16.76 -4.96 3.54
N VAL A 33 16.59 -5.45 4.76
CA VAL A 33 15.40 -6.21 5.17
C VAL A 33 14.15 -5.35 5.00
N GLN A 34 14.17 -4.11 5.47
CA GLN A 34 13.04 -3.19 5.33
C GLN A 34 12.64 -2.99 3.87
N LYS A 35 13.63 -2.78 2.99
CA LYS A 35 13.38 -2.63 1.54
C LYS A 35 12.74 -3.88 0.93
N VAL A 36 13.20 -5.06 1.30
CA VAL A 36 12.64 -6.33 0.83
C VAL A 36 11.20 -6.52 1.33
N VAL A 37 10.93 -6.18 2.60
CA VAL A 37 9.59 -6.23 3.20
C VAL A 37 8.64 -5.29 2.47
N ASP A 38 9.06 -4.05 2.19
CA ASP A 38 8.25 -3.06 1.48
C ASP A 38 7.93 -3.53 0.04
N ASP A 39 8.91 -4.11 -0.65
CA ASP A 39 8.73 -4.63 -2.01
C ASP A 39 7.79 -5.84 -2.02
N LEU A 40 7.89 -6.75 -1.06
CA LEU A 40 6.99 -7.90 -0.91
C LEU A 40 5.56 -7.45 -0.59
N ASN A 41 5.39 -6.50 0.33
CA ASN A 41 4.10 -5.93 0.68
C ASN A 41 3.42 -5.30 -0.52
N LYS A 42 4.16 -4.51 -1.31
CA LYS A 42 3.63 -3.88 -2.53
C LYS A 42 3.22 -4.89 -3.59
N LYS A 43 3.99 -5.97 -3.77
CA LYS A 43 3.77 -6.95 -4.85
C LYS A 43 2.69 -7.98 -4.53
N HIS A 44 2.64 -8.46 -3.28
CA HIS A 44 1.87 -9.67 -2.95
C HIS A 44 0.68 -9.42 -2.02
N TYR A 45 0.69 -8.34 -1.24
CA TYR A 45 -0.33 -8.10 -0.23
C TYR A 45 -1.24 -6.91 -0.55
N ARG A 46 -0.92 -6.12 -1.58
CA ARG A 46 -1.82 -5.10 -2.08
C ARG A 46 -2.86 -5.77 -2.98
N ALA A 47 -4.10 -5.87 -2.51
CA ALA A 47 -5.21 -6.28 -3.34
C ALA A 47 -5.23 -5.41 -4.62
N PRO A 48 -5.42 -6.00 -5.81
CA PRO A 48 -5.59 -5.23 -7.02
C PRO A 48 -6.70 -4.21 -6.80
N VAL A 49 -6.37 -2.93 -6.98
CA VAL A 49 -7.40 -1.88 -7.01
C VAL A 49 -8.08 -2.04 -8.35
N ASN A 50 -9.08 -2.92 -8.39
CA ASN A 50 -9.94 -3.04 -9.54
C ASN A 50 -10.83 -1.80 -9.58
N ASP A 51 -10.97 -1.22 -10.76
CA ASP A 51 -11.91 -0.13 -10.95
C ASP A 51 -13.31 -0.65 -10.62
N VAL A 52 -14.03 0.09 -9.78
CA VAL A 52 -15.37 -0.30 -9.36
C VAL A 52 -16.25 -0.23 -10.59
N GLN A 53 -16.78 -1.38 -11.00
CA GLN A 53 -17.63 -1.47 -12.18
C GLN A 53 -18.83 -0.52 -12.04
N CYS A 54 -19.20 0.14 -13.14
CA CYS A 54 -20.35 1.05 -13.19
C CYS A 54 -20.24 2.30 -12.30
N SER A 55 -19.01 2.73 -11.95
CA SER A 55 -18.76 3.90 -11.10
C SER A 55 -19.36 5.19 -11.67
N LYS A 56 -19.24 5.41 -12.98
CA LYS A 56 -19.79 6.59 -13.66
C LYS A 56 -21.32 6.66 -13.60
N GLU A 57 -21.97 5.54 -13.91
CA GLU A 57 -23.43 5.43 -13.88
C GLU A 57 -23.95 5.56 -12.44
N ARG A 58 -23.22 4.99 -11.47
CA ARG A 58 -23.53 5.14 -10.04
C ARG A 58 -23.45 6.59 -9.59
N GLU A 59 -22.40 7.30 -9.97
CA GLU A 59 -22.21 8.71 -9.63
C GLU A 59 -23.30 9.58 -10.25
N ALA A 60 -23.63 9.38 -11.53
CA ALA A 60 -24.72 10.09 -12.20
C ALA A 60 -26.08 9.84 -11.52
N CYS A 61 -26.35 8.60 -11.12
CA CYS A 61 -27.57 8.23 -10.40
C CYS A 61 -27.66 8.92 -9.02
N LEU A 62 -26.56 8.89 -8.25
CA LEU A 62 -26.49 9.56 -6.95
C LEU A 62 -26.60 11.09 -7.07
N GLN A 63 -25.98 11.66 -8.10
CA GLN A 63 -26.06 13.09 -8.38
C GLN A 63 -27.50 13.49 -8.69
N CYS A 64 -28.19 12.74 -9.55
CA CYS A 64 -29.59 13.01 -9.86
C CYS A 64 -30.47 12.96 -8.60
N TYR A 65 -30.31 11.97 -7.73
CA TYR A 65 -31.08 11.90 -6.50
C TYR A 65 -30.82 13.08 -5.54
N ARG A 66 -29.58 13.57 -5.49
CA ARG A 66 -29.24 14.78 -4.70
C ARG A 66 -29.91 16.04 -5.26
N GLU A 67 -30.01 16.14 -6.58
CA GLU A 67 -30.57 17.32 -7.27
C GLU A 67 -32.10 17.29 -7.36
N SER A 68 -32.72 16.10 -7.37
CA SER A 68 -34.16 15.94 -7.66
C SER A 68 -35.07 16.19 -6.46
N GLY A 69 -34.54 16.30 -5.24
CA GLY A 69 -35.30 16.59 -4.03
C GLY A 69 -36.38 15.53 -3.78
N THR A 70 -37.66 15.91 -3.91
CA THR A 70 -38.82 15.03 -3.74
C THR A 70 -39.23 14.29 -5.01
N ASP A 71 -38.80 14.74 -6.20
CA ASP A 71 -39.20 14.16 -7.48
C ASP A 71 -38.18 13.16 -8.00
N VAL A 72 -38.02 12.06 -7.26
CA VAL A 72 -37.04 11.00 -7.54
C VAL A 72 -37.30 10.25 -8.85
N LEU A 73 -38.50 10.33 -9.41
CA LEU A 73 -38.88 9.63 -10.64
C LEU A 73 -38.20 10.21 -11.89
N LYS A 74 -37.74 11.47 -11.83
CA LYS A 74 -36.92 12.07 -12.89
C LYS A 74 -35.58 11.35 -13.09
N CYS A 75 -35.11 10.64 -12.07
CA CYS A 75 -33.86 9.88 -12.13
C CYS A 75 -34.01 8.50 -12.78
N LYS A 76 -35.16 8.18 -13.39
CA LYS A 76 -35.39 6.88 -14.02
C LYS A 76 -34.30 6.53 -15.04
N ASP A 77 -34.02 7.41 -15.98
CA ASP A 77 -33.11 7.10 -17.09
C ASP A 77 -31.67 6.86 -16.62
N VAL A 78 -31.19 7.67 -15.65
CA VAL A 78 -29.87 7.49 -15.04
C VAL A 78 -29.81 6.26 -14.13
N SER A 79 -30.93 5.91 -13.47
CA SER A 79 -31.03 4.68 -12.67
C SER A 79 -31.03 3.44 -13.58
N ASP A 80 -31.79 3.45 -14.66
CA ASP A 80 -31.85 2.36 -15.64
C ASP A 80 -30.49 2.15 -16.31
N ALA A 81 -29.72 3.22 -16.56
CA ALA A 81 -28.34 3.11 -17.03
C ALA A 81 -27.44 2.36 -16.03
N PHE A 82 -27.53 2.69 -14.73
CA PHE A 82 -26.80 1.97 -13.68
C PHE A 82 -27.20 0.49 -13.59
N PHE A 83 -28.50 0.18 -13.64
CA PHE A 83 -28.98 -1.20 -13.62
C PHE A 83 -28.46 -2.02 -14.81
N ARG A 84 -28.53 -1.48 -16.03
CA ARG A 84 -28.00 -2.16 -17.22
C ARG A 84 -26.50 -2.45 -17.11
N CYS A 85 -25.73 -1.50 -16.60
CA CYS A 85 -24.30 -1.73 -16.39
C CYS A 85 -24.06 -2.82 -15.32
N ALA A 86 -24.78 -2.76 -14.19
CA ALA A 86 -24.63 -3.73 -13.11
C ALA A 86 -24.99 -5.16 -13.55
N GLU A 87 -26.06 -5.31 -14.35
CA GLU A 87 -26.46 -6.59 -14.91
C GLU A 87 -25.43 -7.14 -15.90
N ALA A 88 -24.90 -6.28 -16.79
CA ALA A 88 -23.85 -6.67 -17.72
C ALA A 88 -22.56 -7.10 -17.00
N ALA A 89 -22.11 -6.32 -16.01
CA ALA A 89 -20.92 -6.63 -15.22
C ALA A 89 -21.08 -7.91 -14.40
N THR A 90 -22.26 -8.14 -13.81
CA THR A 90 -22.55 -9.38 -13.07
C THR A 90 -22.57 -10.58 -14.00
N THR A 91 -23.20 -10.44 -15.18
CA THR A 91 -23.25 -11.50 -16.19
C THR A 91 -21.85 -11.85 -16.69
N GLU A 92 -20.99 -10.86 -16.91
CA GLU A 92 -19.60 -11.09 -17.31
C GLU A 92 -18.82 -11.81 -16.21
N TYR A 93 -18.97 -11.37 -14.95
CA TYR A 93 -18.29 -11.99 -13.80
C TYR A 93 -18.69 -13.45 -13.60
N VAL A 94 -19.98 -13.79 -13.71
CA VAL A 94 -20.49 -15.16 -13.53
C VAL A 94 -20.06 -16.10 -14.67
N LYS A 95 -19.80 -15.58 -15.87
CA LYS A 95 -19.30 -16.36 -17.01
C LYS A 95 -17.82 -16.69 -16.95
N LYS A 96 -17.08 -16.02 -16.06
CA LYS A 96 -15.62 -16.12 -15.93
C LYS A 96 -15.22 -17.17 -14.90
#